data_AF-C7P684-F1
#
_entry.id   AF-C7P684-F1
#
_cell.length_a   1.000
_cell.length_b   1.000
_cell.length_c   1.000
_cell.angle_alpha   90.00
_cell.angle_beta   90.00
_cell.angle_gamma   90.00
#
_symmetry.space_group_name_H-M   'P 1'
#
loop_
_entity.id
_entity.type
_entity.pdbx_description
1 polymer ?
#
loop_
_entity_poly.entity_id
_entity_poly.type
_entity_poly.pdbx_seq_one_letter_code
_entity_poly.pdbx_strand_id
1 'polypeptide(L)' 'MHYSIIKPKCKKDVVEIDKGSLKTKRKFAFLLEIGDKILENKEFWANDEVEVVVDYSFTDSKRPKEKIEIYTIEDIKRD' A
#
# COMPACT_ATOMS: atom_id res chain seq x y z
N MET A 1 -0.23 21.95 -11.40
CA MET A 1 -0.92 20.79 -12.01
C MET A 1 -2.05 20.38 -11.08
N HIS A 2 -3.30 20.62 -11.46
CA HIS A 2 -4.48 20.15 -10.74
C HIS A 2 -4.76 18.72 -11.20
N TYR A 3 -4.11 17.73 -10.58
CA TYR A 3 -4.59 16.35 -10.73
C TYR A 3 -5.76 16.19 -9.80
N SER A 4 -6.89 15.75 -10.34
CA SER A 4 -8.08 15.46 -9.55
C SER A 4 -8.03 14.00 -9.11
N ILE A 5 -7.55 13.10 -9.97
CA ILE A 5 -7.66 11.66 -9.78
C ILE A 5 -6.30 10.98 -10.02
N ILE A 6 -5.97 10.05 -9.13
CA ILE A 6 -4.76 9.23 -9.16
C ILE A 6 -5.18 7.78 -9.31
N LYS A 7 -4.71 7.16 -10.38
CA LYS A 7 -5.01 5.78 -10.75
C LYS A 7 -3.70 4.99 -10.71
N PRO A 8 -3.33 4.44 -9.54
CA PRO A 8 -2.17 3.59 -9.44
C PRO A 8 -2.46 2.26 -10.13
N LYS A 9 -1.51 1.79 -10.93
CA LYS A 9 -1.51 0.43 -11.47
C LYS A 9 -0.66 -0.41 -10.54
N CYS A 10 -1.31 -1.27 -9.76
CA CYS A 10 -0.63 -2.07 -8.76
C CYS A 10 -0.50 -3.54 -9.15
N LYS A 11 0.61 -4.15 -8.74
CA LYS A 11 0.79 -5.59 -8.69
C LYS A 11 0.36 -6.12 -7.34
N LYS A 12 -0.45 -7.19 -7.34
CA LYS A 12 -0.93 -7.85 -6.14
C LYS A 12 0.07 -8.92 -5.69
N ASP A 13 0.46 -8.85 -4.43
CA ASP A 13 1.26 -9.86 -3.74
C ASP A 13 0.56 -10.26 -2.43
N VAL A 14 0.55 -11.56 -2.11
CA VAL A 14 -0.01 -12.07 -0.86
C VAL A 14 1.16 -12.48 0.02
N VAL A 15 1.32 -11.83 1.16
CA VAL A 15 2.40 -12.10 2.11
C VAL A 15 1.85 -12.59 3.44
N GLU A 16 2.57 -13.52 4.06
CA GLU A 16 2.29 -13.98 5.41
C GLU A 16 3.15 -13.20 6.40
N ILE A 17 2.51 -12.60 7.41
CA ILE A 17 3.16 -11.76 8.42
C ILE A 17 2.77 -12.18 9.82
N ASP A 18 3.55 -11.80 10.81
CA ASP A 18 3.12 -11.94 12.21
C ASP A 18 1.97 -10.97 12.48
N LYS A 19 0.90 -11.46 13.13
CA LYS A 19 -0.27 -10.63 13.44
C LYS A 19 0.14 -9.41 14.30
N GLY A 20 -0.23 -8.22 13.85
CA GLY A 20 0.12 -6.95 14.50
C GLY A 20 1.53 -6.44 14.22
N SER A 21 2.30 -7.09 13.34
CA SER A 21 3.63 -6.61 12.92
C SER A 21 3.60 -5.63 11.75
N LEU A 22 2.45 -5.45 11.10
CA LEU A 22 2.31 -4.55 9.96
C LEU A 22 2.49 -3.10 10.39
N LYS A 23 3.46 -2.42 9.81
CA LYS A 23 3.66 -0.98 9.98
C LYS A 23 3.23 -0.26 8.71
N THR A 24 2.18 0.54 8.84
CA THR A 24 1.71 1.44 7.78
C THR A 24 2.02 2.89 8.12
N LYS A 25 2.03 3.74 7.10
CA LYS A 25 2.07 5.20 7.22
C LYS A 25 1.03 5.79 6.27
N ARG A 26 0.38 6.87 6.70
CA ARG A 26 -0.53 7.62 5.84
C ARG A 26 0.26 8.61 4.97
N LYS A 27 -0.01 8.61 3.68
CA LYS A 27 0.43 9.62 2.71
C LYS A 27 -0.80 10.12 1.95
N PHE A 28 -0.75 11.35 1.46
CA PHE A 28 -1.73 11.77 0.46
C PHE A 28 -1.50 11.03 -0.85
N ALA A 29 -2.58 10.75 -1.59
CA ALA A 29 -2.51 10.05 -2.86
C ALA A 29 -1.56 10.73 -3.86
N PHE A 30 -1.51 12.08 -3.86
CA PHE A 30 -0.61 12.84 -4.74
C PHE A 30 0.89 12.65 -4.44
N LEU A 31 1.22 12.14 -3.26
CA LEU A 31 2.57 11.80 -2.85
C LEU A 31 2.92 10.32 -3.07
N LEU A 32 2.03 9.54 -3.69
CA LEU A 32 2.33 8.16 -4.05
C LEU A 32 3.39 8.11 -5.14
N GLU A 33 4.32 7.17 -4.98
CA GLU A 33 5.44 6.94 -5.89
C GLU A 33 5.47 5.48 -6.37
N ILE A 34 6.14 5.24 -7.50
CA ILE A 34 6.35 3.89 -8.01
C ILE A 34 7.20 3.11 -6.98
N GLY A 35 6.77 1.90 -6.63
CA GLY A 35 7.37 1.08 -5.58
C GLY A 35 6.73 1.23 -4.20
N ASP A 36 5.88 2.24 -3.98
CA ASP A 36 5.06 2.29 -2.76
C ASP A 36 4.13 1.07 -2.71
N LYS A 37 3.94 0.54 -1.50
CA LYS A 37 3.10 -0.62 -1.22
C LYS A 37 1.82 -0.16 -0.54
N ILE A 38 0.66 -0.34 -1.15
CA ILE A 38 -0.62 0.07 -0.58
C ILE A 38 -1.47 -1.14 -0.21
N LEU A 39 -2.44 -0.96 0.69
CA LEU A 39 -3.36 -2.02 1.11
C LEU A 39 -4.66 -2.03 0.31
N GLU A 40 -4.96 -0.95 -0.40
CA GLU A 40 -6.18 -0.79 -1.19
C GLU A 40 -5.84 -0.47 -2.65
N ASN A 41 -6.29 -1.30 -3.58
CA ASN A 41 -6.17 -1.03 -5.01
C ASN A 41 -7.46 -0.39 -5.54
N LYS A 42 -7.52 0.94 -5.52
CA LYS A 42 -8.63 1.74 -6.03
C LYS A 42 -8.13 3.03 -6.67
N GLU A 43 -9.02 3.76 -7.31
CA GLU A 43 -8.76 5.13 -7.75
C GLU A 43 -8.88 6.07 -6.54
N PHE A 44 -7.96 7.00 -6.43
CA PHE A 44 -7.90 7.96 -5.32
C PHE A 44 -8.09 9.37 -5.84
N TRP A 45 -8.75 10.22 -5.08
CA TRP A 45 -8.64 11.66 -5.30
C TRP A 45 -7.29 12.14 -4.81
N ALA A 46 -6.74 13.20 -5.42
CA ALA A 46 -5.40 13.66 -5.06
C ALA A 46 -5.23 13.91 -3.55
N ASN A 47 -6.26 14.44 -2.88
CA ASN A 47 -6.26 14.75 -1.45
C ASN A 47 -6.67 13.58 -0.55
N ASP A 48 -6.94 12.39 -1.09
CA ASP A 48 -7.27 11.23 -0.26
C ASP A 48 -6.03 10.77 0.52
N GLU A 49 -6.24 10.35 1.76
CA GLU A 49 -5.22 9.68 2.55
C GLU A 49 -5.17 8.19 2.19
N VAL A 50 -3.98 7.71 1.87
CA VAL A 50 -3.69 6.33 1.49
C VAL A 50 -2.73 5.73 2.51
N GLU A 51 -3.06 4.54 3.00
CA GLU A 51 -2.16 3.75 3.84
C GLU A 51 -1.12 3.02 3.00
N VAL A 52 0.13 3.38 3.23
CA VAL A 52 1.30 2.78 2.60
C VAL A 52 2.02 1.89 3.62
N VAL A 53 2.30 0.65 3.23
CA VAL A 53 3.08 -0.32 4.01
C VAL A 53 4.54 0.11 4.02
N VAL A 54 5.07 0.35 5.21
CA VAL A 54 6.47 0.71 5.44
C VAL A 54 7.30 -0.53 5.70
N ASP A 55 6.80 -1.41 6.56
CA ASP A 55 7.54 -2.57 7.03
C ASP A 55 6.58 -3.64 7.58
N TYR A 56 7.01 -4.89 7.56
CA TYR A 56 6.31 -6.00 8.22
C TYR A 56 7.34 -7.04 8.64
N SER A 57 7.08 -7.76 9.74
CA SER A 57 7.97 -8.82 10.20
C SER A 57 7.34 -10.20 10.03
N PHE A 58 8.16 -11.14 9.61
CA PHE A 58 7.83 -12.56 9.63
C PHE A 58 8.87 -13.28 10.47
N THR A 59 8.42 -13.93 11.54
CA THR A 59 9.29 -14.73 12.42
C THR A 59 8.79 -16.16 12.51
N ASP A 60 9.68 -17.11 12.80
CA ASP A 60 9.32 -18.51 13.07
C ASP A 60 8.75 -18.71 14.50
N SER A 61 8.24 -17.64 15.10
CA SER A 61 7.73 -17.67 16.46
C SER A 61 6.34 -18.33 16.53
N LYS A 62 5.89 -18.69 17.73
CA LYS A 62 4.51 -19.18 17.98
C LYS A 62 3.44 -18.08 17.81
N ARG A 63 3.80 -16.90 17.29
CA ARG A 63 2.85 -15.80 17.09
C ARG A 63 1.83 -16.20 16.00
N PRO A 64 0.55 -15.84 16.18
CA PRO A 64 -0.44 -16.06 15.13
C PRO A 64 -0.02 -15.32 13.87
N LYS A 65 -0.08 -16.01 12.74
CA LYS A 65 0.25 -15.46 11.42
C LYS A 65 -1.02 -15.01 10.71
N GLU A 66 -0.90 -13.98 9.90
CA GLU A 66 -1.98 -13.44 9.08
C GLU A 66 -1.49 -13.26 7.64
N LYS A 67 -2.38 -13.51 6.67
CA LYS A 67 -2.11 -13.27 5.26
C LYS A 67 -2.70 -11.91 4.90
N ILE A 68 -1.87 -11.03 4.37
CA ILE A 68 -2.29 -9.72 3.90
C ILE A 68 -2.03 -9.62 2.40
N GLU A 69 -2.90 -8.85 1.74
CA GLU A 69 -2.73 -8.50 0.34
C GLU A 69 -2.03 -7.14 0.29
N ILE A 70 -0.89 -7.10 -0.40
CA ILE A 70 -0.14 -5.88 -0.63
C ILE A 70 -0.19 -5.58 -2.13
N TYR A 71 -0.45 -4.32 -2.46
CA TYR A 71 -0.50 -3.82 -3.81
C TYR A 71 0.71 -2.92 -4.05
N THR A 72 1.72 -3.41 -4.76
CA THR A 72 2.91 -2.61 -5.09
C THR A 72 2.63 -1.77 -6.33
N ILE A 73 2.79 -0.46 -6.24
CA ILE A 73 2.55 0.46 -7.37
C ILE A 73 3.65 0.26 -8.42
N GLU A 74 3.28 -0.15 -9.63
CA GLU A 74 4.19 -0.30 -10.77
C GLU A 74 4.16 0.93 -11.69
N ASP A 75 3.00 1.60 -11.78
CA ASP A 75 2.81 2.79 -12.60
C ASP A 75 1.72 3.68 -11.98
N ILE A 76 1.75 4.99 -12.27
CA ILE A 76 0.76 5.95 -11.74
C ILE A 76 0.26 6.84 -12.86
N LYS A 77 -1.03 6.73 -13.20
CA LYS A 77 -1.69 7.69 -14.07
C LYS A 77 -2.33 8.80 -13.23
N ARG A 78 -2.07 10.05 -13.61
CA ARG A 78 -2.60 11.24 -12.94
C ARG A 78 -3.44 12.02 -13.95
N ASP A 79 -4.71 12.25 -13.63
CA ASP A 79 -5.71 12.91 -14.49
C ASP A 79 -6.23 14.18 -13.81
#